data_AF-A0A661L617-F1
#
_entry.id   AF-A0A661L617-F1
#
_cell.length_a   1.000
_cell.length_b   1.000
_cell.length_c   1.000
_cell.angle_alpha   90.00
_cell.angle_beta   90.00
_cell.angle_gamma   90.00
#
_symmetry.space_group_name_H-M   'P 1'
#
loop_
_entity.id
_entity.type
_entity.pdbx_description
1 polymer ?
#
loop_
_entity_poly.entity_id
_entity_poly.type
_entity_poly.pdbx_seq_one_letter_code
_entity_poly.pdbx_strand_id
1 'polypeptide(L)'
;DNKGAIRFLMGMNYVSNEDAAHEVLKGFRSLDMGDSLTVVYSPLQRTKIKPDVVLIYCNPAQLMRLIHGATHSRGKPITCSFSGRAASCTEGVIGAYLDGECKVVIPGNGDRVWATCQDHEVLMAIPAARLWEVVEGIELTHKKGIRYPIPSYIRYSPEVAFTLPLSDIFDPERLEALFKP
;
A
#
# COMPACT_ATOMS: atom_id res chain seq x y z
N ASP A 1 7.27 22.88 20.24
CA ASP A 1 8.73 22.91 20.40
C ASP A 1 9.32 21.66 19.73
N ASN A 2 10.25 21.84 18.78
CA ASN A 2 10.81 20.77 17.95
C ASN A 2 11.93 19.98 18.66
N LYS A 3 12.42 20.47 19.81
CA LYS A 3 13.53 19.84 20.55
C LYS A 3 13.27 18.37 20.89
N GLY A 4 12.04 18.04 21.30
CA GLY A 4 11.66 16.67 21.63
C GLY A 4 11.76 15.73 20.42
N ALA A 5 11.28 16.18 19.27
CA ALA A 5 11.30 15.39 18.04
C ALA A 5 12.73 15.21 17.49
N ILE A 6 13.56 16.26 17.54
CA ILE A 6 14.98 16.17 17.16
C ILE A 6 15.72 15.17 18.06
N ARG A 7 15.54 15.27 19.40
CA ARG A 7 16.14 14.34 20.35
C ARG A 7 15.70 12.90 20.09
N PHE A 8 14.42 12.69 19.75
CA PHE A 8 13.91 11.36 19.40
C PHE A 8 14.56 10.82 18.12
N LEU A 9 14.62 11.62 17.05
CA LEU A 9 15.21 11.21 15.77
C LEU A 9 16.70 10.84 15.91
N MET A 10 17.46 11.66 16.64
CA MET A 10 18.87 11.41 16.95
C MET A 10 19.04 10.18 17.85
N GLY A 11 18.28 10.11 18.95
CA GLY A 11 18.41 9.04 19.95
C GLY A 11 18.02 7.66 19.42
N MET A 12 17.06 7.60 18.50
CA MET A 12 16.68 6.37 17.80
C MET A 12 17.53 6.10 16.55
N ASN A 13 18.51 6.96 16.26
CA ASN A 13 19.40 6.85 15.10
C ASN A 13 18.66 6.80 13.75
N TYR A 14 17.53 7.51 13.64
CA TYR A 14 16.83 7.71 12.37
C TYR A 14 17.53 8.72 11.46
N VAL A 15 18.41 9.54 12.03
CA VAL A 15 19.19 10.57 11.37
C VAL A 15 20.59 10.63 11.98
N SER A 16 21.57 11.05 11.19
CA SER A 16 22.98 11.09 11.60
C SER A 16 23.37 12.36 12.34
N ASN A 17 22.62 13.46 12.17
CA ASN A 17 22.90 14.76 12.77
C ASN A 17 21.62 15.63 12.87
N GLU A 18 21.74 16.75 13.57
CA GLU A 18 20.62 17.66 13.81
C GLU A 18 20.10 18.30 12.50
N ASP A 19 20.98 18.60 11.53
CA ASP A 19 20.56 19.15 10.23
C ASP A 19 19.63 18.18 9.48
N ALA A 20 19.96 16.89 9.48
CA ALA A 20 19.10 15.85 8.94
C ALA A 20 17.80 15.72 9.74
N ALA A 21 17.83 15.89 11.06
CA ALA A 21 16.63 15.94 11.89
C ALA A 21 15.72 17.12 11.49
N HIS A 22 16.30 18.30 11.27
CA HIS A 22 15.56 19.47 10.80
C HIS A 22 14.91 19.25 9.44
N GLU A 23 15.62 18.61 8.50
CA GLU A 23 15.05 18.30 7.18
C GLU A 23 13.87 17.34 7.27
N VAL A 24 13.96 16.33 8.13
CA VAL A 24 12.84 15.43 8.43
C VAL A 24 11.63 16.20 8.96
N LEU A 25 11.84 17.17 9.84
CA LEU A 25 10.75 17.95 10.43
C LEU A 25 10.11 18.92 9.43
N LYS A 26 10.86 19.47 8.47
CA LYS A 26 10.29 20.29 7.39
C LYS A 26 9.33 19.51 6.51
N GLY A 27 9.64 18.24 6.24
CA GLY A 27 8.78 17.36 5.44
C GLY A 27 7.59 16.78 6.22
N PHE A 28 7.55 16.96 7.54
CA PHE A 28 6.50 16.38 8.38
C PHE A 28 5.18 17.12 8.17
N ARG A 29 4.14 16.40 7.75
CA ARG A 29 2.81 16.98 7.57
C ARG A 29 2.13 17.14 8.93
N SER A 30 1.49 18.27 9.16
CA SER A 30 0.69 18.52 10.36
C SER A 30 -0.56 19.29 10.00
N LEU A 31 -1.60 19.12 10.82
CA LEU A 31 -2.78 19.98 10.78
C LEU A 31 -2.52 21.20 11.66
N ASP A 32 -3.14 22.33 11.32
CA ASP A 32 -3.08 23.51 12.17
C ASP A 32 -3.92 23.25 13.43
N MET A 33 -3.27 23.32 14.60
CA MET A 33 -3.77 22.77 15.86
C MET A 33 -4.67 23.77 16.60
N GLY A 34 -5.58 24.45 15.88
CA GLY A 34 -6.57 25.31 16.52
C GLY A 34 -7.32 24.60 17.64
N ASP A 35 -7.95 25.35 18.55
CA ASP A 35 -8.37 24.89 19.89
C ASP A 35 -9.42 23.76 19.93
N SER A 36 -9.87 23.21 18.81
CA SER A 36 -10.95 22.22 18.73
C SER A 36 -10.77 21.14 17.63
N LEU A 37 -9.54 20.75 17.30
CA LEU A 37 -9.31 19.63 16.40
C LEU A 37 -9.79 18.31 17.02
N THR A 38 -10.75 17.64 16.38
CA THR A 38 -11.23 16.30 16.76
C THR A 38 -11.01 15.34 15.61
N VAL A 39 -10.41 14.18 15.90
CA VAL A 39 -10.23 13.10 14.92
C VAL A 39 -11.08 11.90 15.34
N VAL A 40 -11.88 11.38 14.43
CA VAL A 40 -12.74 10.22 14.66
C VAL A 40 -12.40 9.13 13.66
N TYR A 41 -12.16 7.93 14.16
CA TYR A 41 -11.97 6.73 13.35
C TYR A 41 -13.14 5.77 13.55
N SER A 42 -13.61 5.19 12.46
CA SER A 42 -14.60 4.11 12.52
C SER A 42 -14.47 3.19 11.30
N PRO A 43 -14.86 1.91 11.42
CA PRO A 43 -14.99 1.05 10.25
C PRO A 43 -15.97 1.68 9.25
N LEU A 44 -15.61 1.72 7.96
CA LEU A 44 -16.40 2.42 6.94
C LEU A 44 -17.86 1.95 6.89
N GLN A 45 -18.13 0.66 7.06
CA GLN A 45 -19.48 0.09 7.07
C GLN A 45 -20.31 0.48 8.31
N ARG A 46 -19.66 0.95 9.38
CA ARG A 46 -20.29 1.35 10.65
C ARG A 46 -20.19 2.85 10.92
N THR A 47 -19.63 3.62 9.98
CA THR A 47 -19.50 5.07 10.16
C THR A 47 -20.88 5.71 10.23
N LYS A 48 -21.06 6.62 11.19
CA LYS A 48 -22.27 7.44 11.33
C LYS A 48 -22.08 8.86 10.80
N ILE A 49 -20.84 9.21 10.43
CA ILE A 49 -20.46 10.50 9.90
C ILE A 49 -19.86 10.32 8.51
N LYS A 50 -19.97 11.35 7.67
CA LYS A 50 -19.26 11.39 6.40
C LYS A 50 -17.76 11.50 6.69
N PRO A 51 -16.92 10.53 6.26
CA PRO A 51 -15.49 10.63 6.47
C PRO A 51 -14.88 11.67 5.54
N ASP A 52 -13.74 12.25 5.94
CA ASP A 52 -12.92 13.09 5.06
C ASP A 52 -11.92 12.25 4.25
N VAL A 53 -11.37 11.21 4.89
CA VAL A 53 -10.41 10.26 4.30
C VAL A 53 -10.82 8.84 4.66
N VAL A 54 -10.68 7.92 3.70
CA VAL A 54 -10.86 6.48 3.88
C VAL A 54 -9.50 5.81 3.77
N LEU A 55 -9.16 4.97 4.75
CA LEU A 55 -7.96 4.13 4.73
C LEU A 55 -8.34 2.71 4.33
N ILE A 56 -7.64 2.15 3.35
CA ILE A 56 -7.77 0.75 2.94
C ILE A 56 -6.42 0.06 3.14
N TYR A 57 -6.37 -0.82 4.14
CA TYR A 57 -5.27 -1.78 4.32
C TYR A 57 -5.51 -2.95 3.36
N CYS A 58 -4.48 -3.29 2.59
CA CYS A 58 -4.59 -4.26 1.50
C CYS A 58 -3.23 -4.85 1.16
N ASN A 59 -3.18 -5.89 0.34
CA ASN A 59 -1.90 -6.41 -0.17
C ASN A 59 -1.46 -5.66 -1.44
N PRO A 60 -0.19 -5.81 -1.90
CA PRO A 60 0.30 -5.08 -3.08
C PRO A 60 -0.50 -5.31 -4.37
N ALA A 61 -1.07 -6.50 -4.57
CA ALA A 61 -1.89 -6.80 -5.74
C ALA A 61 -3.26 -6.09 -5.69
N GLN A 62 -3.85 -5.97 -4.51
CA GLN A 62 -5.06 -5.18 -4.28
C GLN A 62 -4.77 -3.69 -4.42
N LEU A 63 -3.65 -3.20 -3.87
CA LEU A 63 -3.20 -1.83 -4.03
C LEU A 63 -3.06 -1.45 -5.51
N MET A 64 -2.46 -2.31 -6.33
CA MET A 64 -2.37 -2.11 -7.77
C MET A 64 -3.76 -1.91 -8.41
N ARG A 65 -4.78 -2.66 -7.98
CA ARG A 65 -6.17 -2.45 -8.46
C ARG A 65 -6.73 -1.10 -8.02
N LEU A 66 -6.49 -0.69 -6.76
CA LEU A 66 -6.91 0.62 -6.26
C LEU A 66 -6.23 1.78 -7.01
N ILE A 67 -4.93 1.66 -7.30
CA ILE A 67 -4.18 2.62 -8.11
C ILE A 67 -4.78 2.74 -9.51
N HIS A 68 -5.07 1.61 -10.19
CA HIS A 68 -5.75 1.65 -11.48
C HIS A 68 -7.09 2.37 -11.42
N GLY A 69 -7.86 2.19 -10.33
CA GLY A 69 -9.09 2.94 -10.10
C GLY A 69 -8.86 4.44 -10.01
N ALA A 70 -7.95 4.85 -9.12
CA ALA A 70 -7.65 6.25 -8.85
C ALA A 70 -7.04 7.01 -10.04
N THR A 71 -6.32 6.31 -10.92
CA THR A 71 -5.67 6.91 -12.09
C THR A 71 -6.51 6.81 -13.36
N HIS A 72 -7.60 6.02 -13.37
CA HIS A 72 -8.41 5.80 -14.57
C HIS A 72 -8.95 7.09 -15.18
N SER A 73 -9.64 7.92 -14.40
CA SER A 73 -10.26 9.17 -14.87
C SER A 73 -9.24 10.29 -15.10
N ARG A 74 -8.15 10.30 -14.34
CA ARG A 74 -7.17 11.40 -14.33
C ARG A 74 -5.96 11.18 -15.22
N GLY A 75 -5.60 9.94 -15.53
CA GLY A 75 -4.41 9.55 -16.29
C GLY A 75 -3.07 9.93 -15.63
N LYS A 76 -3.08 10.38 -14.37
CA LYS A 76 -1.88 10.85 -13.66
C LYS A 76 -1.43 9.83 -12.61
N PRO A 77 -0.10 9.59 -12.46
CA PRO A 77 0.42 8.80 -11.36
C PRO A 77 0.08 9.41 -9.99
N ILE A 78 0.03 8.56 -8.96
CA ILE A 78 -0.14 9.01 -7.56
C ILE A 78 1.21 9.44 -7.01
N THR A 79 1.31 10.67 -6.50
CA THR A 79 2.53 11.22 -5.87
C THR A 79 2.51 11.05 -4.36
N CYS A 80 3.54 10.39 -3.83
CA CYS A 80 3.69 10.08 -2.40
C CYS A 80 5.11 10.36 -1.91
N SER A 81 5.26 10.48 -0.58
CA SER A 81 6.53 10.48 0.13
C SER A 81 6.63 9.21 0.97
N PHE A 82 7.83 8.64 1.10
CA PHE A 82 8.07 7.42 1.86
C PHE A 82 9.21 7.66 2.85
N SER A 83 8.88 8.14 4.05
CA SER A 83 9.87 8.33 5.12
C SER A 83 10.08 7.08 5.98
N GLY A 84 9.19 6.08 5.85
CA GLY A 84 9.14 4.90 6.71
C GLY A 84 8.68 5.19 8.15
N ARG A 85 8.21 6.42 8.40
CA ARG A 85 7.84 6.95 9.72
C ARG A 85 6.54 7.72 9.61
N ALA A 86 5.78 7.77 10.71
CA ALA A 86 4.48 8.46 10.77
C ALA A 86 3.58 8.14 9.55
N ALA A 87 3.56 6.86 9.16
CA ALA A 87 3.05 6.41 7.87
C ALA A 87 1.53 6.61 7.74
N SER A 88 0.69 5.78 8.36
CA SER A 88 -0.77 5.90 8.19
C SER A 88 -1.35 7.23 8.67
N CYS A 89 -0.82 7.79 9.75
CA CYS A 89 -1.31 9.03 10.34
C CYS A 89 -0.90 10.26 9.51
N THR A 90 0.40 10.49 9.34
CA THR A 90 0.92 11.72 8.73
C THR A 90 0.97 11.63 7.21
N GLU A 91 1.58 10.60 6.65
CA GLU A 91 1.69 10.43 5.18
C GLU A 91 0.36 9.98 4.55
N GLY A 92 -0.44 9.21 5.30
CA GLY A 92 -1.77 8.73 4.90
C GLY A 92 -2.88 9.74 5.15
N VAL A 93 -3.41 9.78 6.37
CA VAL A 93 -4.59 10.59 6.73
C VAL A 93 -4.36 12.08 6.48
N ILE A 94 -3.35 12.67 7.12
CA ILE A 94 -3.08 14.11 6.99
C ILE A 94 -2.66 14.45 5.56
N GLY A 95 -1.78 13.64 4.96
CA GLY A 95 -1.33 13.84 3.58
C GLY A 95 -2.46 13.81 2.55
N ALA A 96 -3.36 12.83 2.62
CA ALA A 96 -4.51 12.74 1.72
C ALA A 96 -5.54 13.86 1.98
N TYR A 97 -5.76 14.21 3.24
CA TYR A 97 -6.66 15.30 3.63
C TYR A 97 -6.17 16.65 3.09
N LEU A 98 -4.91 17.00 3.34
CA LEU A 98 -4.34 18.29 2.93
C LEU A 98 -4.20 18.43 1.41
N ASP A 99 -3.71 17.38 0.74
CA ASP A 99 -3.46 17.45 -0.70
C ASP A 99 -4.75 17.26 -1.52
N GLY A 100 -5.82 16.71 -0.92
CA GLY A 100 -7.03 16.31 -1.66
C GLY A 100 -6.77 15.18 -2.66
N GLU A 101 -5.64 14.49 -2.54
CA GLU A 101 -5.17 13.45 -3.46
C GLU A 101 -4.98 12.11 -2.74
N CYS A 102 -5.16 11.00 -3.47
CA CYS A 102 -4.89 9.68 -2.92
C CYS A 102 -3.42 9.53 -2.52
N LYS A 103 -3.16 8.76 -1.46
CA LYS A 103 -1.80 8.44 -0.98
C LYS A 103 -1.61 6.95 -0.85
N VAL A 104 -0.52 6.45 -1.42
CA VAL A 104 0.02 5.12 -1.14
C VAL A 104 1.00 5.24 0.00
N VAL A 105 0.87 4.40 1.00
CA VAL A 105 1.64 4.47 2.23
C VAL A 105 2.24 3.09 2.53
N ILE A 106 3.53 3.09 2.87
CA ILE A 106 4.22 1.92 3.39
C ILE A 106 4.09 1.94 4.92
N PRO A 107 3.45 0.93 5.54
CA PRO A 107 3.27 0.88 6.98
C PRO A 107 4.58 0.97 7.74
N GLY A 108 4.62 1.91 8.69
CA GLY A 108 5.79 2.14 9.54
C GLY A 108 5.76 1.28 10.80
N ASN A 109 6.74 1.49 11.68
CA ASN A 109 6.81 0.75 12.95
C ASN A 109 5.55 0.91 13.80
N GLY A 110 4.93 2.10 13.74
CA GLY A 110 3.72 2.36 14.50
C GLY A 110 2.49 1.61 14.02
N ASP A 111 2.31 1.49 12.70
CA ASP A 111 1.24 0.67 12.14
C ASP A 111 1.36 -0.78 12.59
N ARG A 112 2.59 -1.29 12.67
CA ARG A 112 2.89 -2.66 13.05
C ARG A 112 2.64 -2.91 14.52
N VAL A 113 3.13 -2.02 15.38
CA VAL A 113 3.03 -2.18 16.84
C VAL A 113 1.64 -1.87 17.39
N TRP A 114 1.00 -0.79 16.92
CA TRP A 114 -0.28 -0.32 17.49
C TRP A 114 -1.50 -0.74 16.67
N ALA A 115 -1.40 -0.77 15.35
CA ALA A 115 -2.50 -1.19 14.48
C ALA A 115 -2.41 -2.66 14.05
N THR A 116 -1.38 -3.39 14.51
CA THR A 116 -1.12 -4.80 14.17
C THR A 116 -1.04 -5.06 12.65
N CYS A 117 -0.62 -4.05 11.89
CA CYS A 117 -0.45 -4.14 10.45
C CYS A 117 0.60 -5.20 10.10
N GLN A 118 0.26 -6.08 9.16
CA GLN A 118 1.07 -7.23 8.76
C GLN A 118 2.16 -6.86 7.76
N ASP A 119 3.19 -7.71 7.64
CA ASP A 119 4.34 -7.50 6.74
C ASP A 119 3.97 -7.44 5.26
N HIS A 120 2.87 -8.09 4.89
CA HIS A 120 2.38 -8.14 3.52
C HIS A 120 1.29 -7.10 3.24
N GLU A 121 1.00 -6.22 4.20
CA GLU A 121 0.03 -5.15 4.04
C GLU A 121 0.70 -3.84 3.60
N VAL A 122 -0.03 -3.12 2.78
CA VAL A 122 0.19 -1.75 2.34
C VAL A 122 -1.11 -0.99 2.49
N LEU A 123 -1.02 0.33 2.55
CA LEU A 123 -2.16 1.20 2.80
C LEU A 123 -2.39 2.12 1.60
N MET A 124 -3.66 2.32 1.24
CA MET A 124 -4.08 3.46 0.43
C MET A 124 -5.01 4.36 1.23
N ALA A 125 -4.66 5.64 1.32
CA ALA A 125 -5.54 6.69 1.83
C ALA A 125 -6.24 7.37 0.64
N ILE A 126 -7.57 7.47 0.71
CA ILE A 126 -8.42 7.98 -0.36
C ILE A 126 -9.26 9.13 0.22
N PRO A 127 -9.14 10.37 -0.28
CA PRO A 127 -10.07 11.43 0.07
C PRO A 127 -11.50 11.00 -0.26
N ALA A 128 -12.45 11.19 0.65
CA ALA A 128 -13.81 10.68 0.50
C ALA A 128 -14.51 11.22 -0.77
N ALA A 129 -14.19 12.46 -1.16
CA ALA A 129 -14.66 13.08 -2.40
C ALA A 129 -14.22 12.32 -3.67
N ARG A 130 -13.14 11.53 -3.58
CA ARG A 130 -12.57 10.73 -4.67
C ARG A 130 -12.91 9.26 -4.59
N LEU A 131 -13.58 8.80 -3.54
CA LEU A 131 -13.85 7.36 -3.37
C LEU A 131 -14.66 6.78 -4.53
N TRP A 132 -15.63 7.54 -5.05
CA TRP A 132 -16.47 7.11 -6.16
C TRP A 132 -15.69 6.90 -7.46
N GLU A 133 -14.81 7.84 -7.85
CA GLU A 133 -14.00 7.69 -9.07
C GLU A 133 -13.06 6.48 -8.99
N VAL A 134 -12.54 6.16 -7.79
CA VAL A 134 -11.70 4.98 -7.58
C VAL A 134 -12.51 3.70 -7.82
N VAL A 135 -13.71 3.60 -7.25
CA VAL A 135 -14.61 2.45 -7.43
C VAL A 135 -14.98 2.28 -8.89
N GLU A 136 -15.39 3.35 -9.56
CA GLU A 136 -15.75 3.33 -10.98
C GLU A 136 -14.57 2.86 -11.86
N GLY A 137 -13.36 3.41 -11.64
CA GLY A 137 -12.18 2.99 -12.38
C GLY A 137 -11.81 1.51 -12.16
N ILE A 138 -12.02 0.99 -10.95
CA ILE A 138 -11.86 -0.45 -10.67
C ILE A 138 -12.87 -1.26 -11.48
N GLU A 139 -14.16 -0.88 -11.48
CA GLU A 139 -15.21 -1.59 -12.21
C GLU A 139 -14.95 -1.59 -13.73
N LEU A 140 -14.56 -0.45 -14.29
CA LEU A 140 -14.29 -0.31 -15.73
C LEU A 140 -13.10 -1.16 -16.16
N THR A 141 -11.99 -1.12 -15.42
CA THR A 141 -10.82 -1.97 -15.70
C THR A 141 -11.10 -3.45 -15.47
N HIS A 142 -11.96 -3.77 -14.49
CA HIS A 142 -12.40 -5.13 -14.21
C HIS A 142 -13.19 -5.70 -15.40
N LYS A 143 -14.14 -4.93 -15.96
CA LYS A 143 -14.89 -5.32 -17.17
C LYS A 143 -13.99 -5.65 -18.37
N LYS A 144 -12.78 -5.09 -18.43
CA LYS A 144 -11.77 -5.35 -19.48
C LYS A 144 -10.82 -6.51 -19.19
N GLY A 145 -11.02 -7.25 -18.10
CA GLY A 145 -10.25 -8.44 -17.77
C GLY A 145 -9.08 -8.22 -16.81
N ILE A 146 -8.87 -7.00 -16.30
CA ILE A 146 -7.89 -6.76 -15.24
C ILE A 146 -8.52 -7.21 -13.90
N ARG A 147 -8.22 -8.43 -13.46
CA ARG A 147 -8.84 -9.08 -12.30
C ARG A 147 -7.95 -9.06 -11.07
N TYR A 148 -8.56 -9.35 -9.92
CA TYR A 148 -7.92 -9.80 -8.70
C TYR A 148 -8.66 -11.06 -8.21
N PRO A 149 -7.97 -12.15 -7.83
CA PRO A 149 -6.51 -12.34 -7.84
C PRO A 149 -5.89 -12.16 -9.25
N ILE A 150 -4.61 -11.76 -9.29
CA ILE A 150 -3.92 -11.51 -10.56
C ILE A 150 -3.68 -12.86 -11.26
N PRO A 151 -4.11 -13.04 -12.52
CA PRO A 151 -3.84 -14.27 -13.25
C PRO A 151 -2.34 -14.47 -13.45
N SER A 152 -1.81 -15.61 -13.01
CA SER A 152 -0.45 -16.02 -13.31
C SER A 152 -0.38 -16.67 -14.69
N TYR A 153 0.74 -16.49 -15.39
CA TYR A 153 1.00 -17.21 -16.62
C TYR A 153 1.25 -18.69 -16.29
N ILE A 154 0.33 -19.57 -16.69
CA ILE A 154 0.38 -21.02 -16.36
C ILE A 154 0.86 -21.90 -17.52
N ARG A 155 1.27 -21.34 -18.67
CA ARG A 155 1.75 -22.14 -19.83
C ARG A 155 3.25 -22.44 -19.76
N TYR A 156 3.86 -22.39 -18.60
CA TYR A 156 5.22 -22.91 -18.43
C TYR A 156 5.15 -24.43 -18.42
N SER A 157 6.14 -25.08 -19.04
CA SER A 157 6.36 -26.52 -18.91
C SER A 157 7.32 -26.72 -17.74
N PRO A 158 6.86 -27.20 -16.57
CA PRO A 158 7.78 -27.51 -15.48
C PRO A 158 8.65 -28.71 -15.88
N GLU A 159 9.94 -28.46 -16.06
CA GLU A 159 10.97 -29.49 -16.12
C GLU A 159 11.43 -29.77 -14.68
N VAL A 160 11.44 -31.03 -14.27
CA VAL A 160 12.02 -31.46 -12.99
C VAL A 160 13.46 -31.92 -13.21
N ALA A 161 14.16 -32.46 -12.20
CA ALA A 161 15.56 -32.91 -12.33
C ALA A 161 15.77 -34.02 -13.39
N PHE A 162 14.69 -34.50 -13.99
CA PHE A 162 14.66 -35.23 -15.24
C PHE A 162 14.12 -34.24 -16.28
N THR A 163 14.85 -34.01 -17.36
CA THR A 163 14.54 -33.11 -18.51
C THR A 163 13.23 -33.43 -19.26
N LEU A 164 12.29 -34.04 -18.56
CA LEU A 164 10.95 -34.40 -18.97
C LEU A 164 9.96 -33.37 -18.41
N PRO A 165 9.04 -32.85 -19.24
CA PRO A 165 7.85 -32.14 -18.76
C PRO A 165 7.11 -32.97 -17.70
N LEU A 166 6.68 -32.36 -16.61
CA LEU A 166 5.91 -33.06 -15.57
C LEU A 166 4.62 -33.70 -16.11
N SER A 167 4.04 -33.16 -17.19
CA SER A 167 2.88 -33.76 -17.87
C SER A 167 3.13 -35.19 -18.35
N ASP A 168 4.39 -35.51 -18.63
CA ASP A 168 4.79 -36.74 -19.31
C ASP A 168 5.25 -37.81 -18.31
N ILE A 169 5.27 -37.52 -17.00
CA ILE A 169 5.64 -38.50 -15.95
C ILE A 169 4.66 -39.68 -15.87
N PHE A 170 3.45 -39.51 -16.43
CA PHE A 170 2.44 -40.56 -16.51
C PHE A 170 2.54 -41.40 -17.79
N ASP A 171 3.42 -41.04 -18.73
CA ASP A 171 3.70 -41.83 -19.93
C ASP A 171 4.72 -42.92 -19.57
N PRO A 172 4.32 -44.21 -19.55
CA PRO A 172 5.20 -45.30 -19.11
C PRO A 172 6.47 -45.43 -19.97
N GLU A 173 6.37 -45.18 -21.28
CA GLU A 173 7.49 -45.31 -22.21
C GLU A 173 8.52 -44.21 -21.98
N ARG A 174 8.06 -42.97 -21.74
CA ARG A 174 8.92 -41.83 -21.43
C ARG A 174 9.55 -41.94 -20.04
N LEU A 175 8.83 -42.51 -19.08
CA LEU A 175 9.33 -42.74 -17.73
C LEU A 175 10.41 -43.82 -17.71
N GLU A 176 10.23 -44.93 -18.43
CA GLU A 176 11.23 -46.01 -18.51
C GLU A 176 12.54 -45.55 -19.17
N ALA A 177 12.47 -44.63 -20.14
CA ALA A 177 13.65 -44.05 -20.78
C ALA A 177 14.53 -43.23 -19.82
N LEU A 178 13.98 -42.70 -18.72
CA LEU A 178 14.70 -41.89 -17.73
C LEU A 178 15.52 -42.71 -16.73
N PHE A 179 15.17 -43.99 -16.52
CA PHE A 179 15.83 -44.88 -15.56
C PHE A 179 16.78 -45.89 -16.22
N LYS A 180 17.00 -45.78 -17.54
CA LYS A 180 18.06 -46.53 -18.22
C LYS A 180 19.42 -45.85 -17.91
N PRO A 181 20.42 -46.62 -17.45
CA PRO A 181 21.73 -46.10 -17.04
C PRO A 181 22.52 -45.50 -18.21
#